data_AF-A0A4Q3RQR3-F1
#
_entry.id   AF-A0A4Q3RQR3-F1
#
_cell.length_a   1.000
_cell.length_b   1.000
_cell.length_c   1.000
_cell.angle_alpha   90.00
_cell.angle_beta   90.00
_cell.angle_gamma   90.00
#
_symmetry.space_group_name_H-M   'P 1'
#
loop_
_entity.id
_entity.type
_entity.pdbx_description
1 polymer ?
#
loop_
_entity_poly.entity_id
_entity_poly.type
_entity_poly.pdbx_seq_one_letter_code
_entity_poly.pdbx_strand_id
1 'polypeptide(L)'
;REINEYLFEDREEKSLLRIMQDADADIMCFGHTHKPYHRVLTLREGETARYRHAINIGSVGKPKDGNPQGGYVLLSFNPNASTLHKESLTVEFVRFDYDIEKAAKAVEDSPLPDAYASSLRNGI
;
A
#
# COMPACT_ATOMS: atom_id res chain seq x y z
N ARG A 1 7.98 -8.92 -16.14
CA ARG A 1 7.94 -8.80 -14.66
C ARG A 1 7.36 -10.10 -14.12
N GLU A 2 7.99 -10.71 -13.12
CA GLU A 2 7.43 -11.91 -12.47
C GLU A 2 6.42 -11.49 -11.39
N ILE A 3 5.42 -12.32 -11.13
CA ILE A 3 4.30 -12.07 -10.19
C ILE A 3 4.77 -12.07 -8.71
N ASN A 4 6.02 -12.43 -8.45
CA ASN A 4 6.55 -12.71 -7.10
C ASN A 4 7.33 -11.54 -6.48
N GLU A 5 7.26 -10.32 -7.04
CA GLU A 5 7.99 -9.19 -6.48
C GLU A 5 7.22 -8.53 -5.33
N TYR A 6 7.72 -8.68 -4.11
CA TYR A 6 7.18 -8.04 -2.92
C TYR A 6 7.87 -6.71 -2.66
N LEU A 7 7.07 -5.64 -2.60
CA LEU A 7 7.51 -4.31 -2.23
C LEU A 7 7.21 -4.10 -0.74
N PHE A 8 8.21 -4.40 0.11
CA PHE A 8 8.14 -4.20 1.56
C PHE A 8 8.58 -2.79 1.95
N GLU A 9 8.13 -2.34 3.12
CA GLU A 9 8.42 -1.02 3.67
C GLU A 9 9.93 -0.81 3.87
N ASP A 10 10.64 -1.84 4.30
CA ASP A 10 12.08 -1.85 4.59
C ASP A 10 12.95 -2.10 3.35
N ARG A 11 12.35 -2.25 2.16
CA ARG A 11 13.11 -2.44 0.91
C ARG A 11 14.10 -1.30 0.70
N GLU A 12 15.29 -1.61 0.22
CA GLU A 12 16.32 -0.61 -0.03
C GLU A 12 15.84 0.48 -1.02
N GLU A 13 16.13 1.75 -0.70
CA GLU A 13 15.59 2.91 -1.43
C GLU A 13 16.03 2.95 -2.89
N LYS A 14 17.29 2.64 -3.21
CA LYS A 14 17.76 2.63 -4.60
C LYS A 14 17.04 1.56 -5.41
N SER A 15 16.76 0.41 -4.81
CA SER A 15 15.96 -0.64 -5.44
C SER A 15 14.53 -0.18 -5.76
N LEU A 16 13.85 0.50 -4.85
CA LEU A 16 12.51 1.05 -5.13
C LEU A 16 12.55 2.15 -6.20
N LEU A 17 13.53 3.06 -6.12
CA LEU A 17 13.73 4.11 -7.12
C LEU A 17 13.91 3.54 -8.52
N ARG A 18 14.74 2.50 -8.67
CA ARG A 18 14.95 1.83 -9.96
C ARG A 18 13.64 1.27 -10.53
N ILE A 19 12.81 0.65 -9.70
CA ILE A 19 11.53 0.08 -10.16
C ILE A 19 10.56 1.15 -10.60
N MET A 20 10.53 2.27 -9.87
CA MET A 20 9.74 3.44 -10.24
C MET A 20 10.27 4.09 -11.53
N GLN A 21 11.58 4.10 -11.75
CA GLN A 21 12.20 4.57 -13.01
C GLN A 21 11.83 3.67 -14.18
N ASP A 22 11.97 2.36 -14.01
CA ASP A 22 11.60 1.36 -15.03
C ASP A 22 10.09 1.39 -15.33
N ALA A 23 9.26 1.83 -14.38
CA ALA A 23 7.82 2.02 -14.53
C ALA A 23 7.43 3.39 -15.09
N ASP A 24 8.39 4.31 -15.29
CA ASP A 24 8.15 5.73 -15.60
C ASP A 24 7.10 6.38 -14.68
N ALA A 25 7.23 6.14 -13.37
CA ALA A 25 6.26 6.56 -12.37
C ALA A 25 6.88 7.49 -11.32
N ASP A 26 6.24 8.65 -11.11
CA ASP A 26 6.49 9.54 -9.97
C ASP A 26 5.69 9.12 -8.73
N ILE A 27 4.51 8.53 -8.94
CA ILE A 27 3.67 7.95 -7.88
C ILE A 27 3.36 6.51 -8.28
N MET A 28 3.75 5.55 -7.45
CA MET A 28 3.53 4.13 -7.68
C MET A 28 2.67 3.57 -6.55
N CYS A 29 1.42 3.26 -6.88
CA CYS A 29 0.49 2.55 -6.00
C CYS A 29 0.60 1.04 -6.24
N PHE A 30 0.74 0.25 -5.18
CA PHE A 30 0.87 -1.21 -5.26
C PHE A 30 0.25 -1.87 -4.02
N GLY A 31 0.09 -3.19 -4.06
CA GLY A 31 -0.48 -3.96 -2.96
C GLY A 31 0.36 -5.19 -2.62
N HIS A 32 -0.25 -6.36 -2.73
CA HIS A 32 0.36 -7.69 -2.55
C HIS A 32 0.76 -8.06 -1.11
N THR A 33 1.41 -7.17 -0.36
CA THR A 33 1.78 -7.43 1.05
C THR A 33 0.59 -7.28 2.01
N HIS A 34 -0.42 -6.51 1.61
CA HIS A 34 -1.60 -6.14 2.41
C HIS A 34 -1.27 -5.30 3.65
N LYS A 35 -0.08 -4.69 3.71
CA LYS A 35 0.36 -3.82 4.80
C LYS A 35 0.53 -2.41 4.25
N PRO A 36 -0.35 -1.46 4.61
CA PRO A 36 -0.28 -0.12 4.08
C PRO A 36 0.99 0.59 4.56
N TYR A 37 1.64 1.30 3.65
CA TYR A 37 2.75 2.20 3.98
C TYR A 37 2.92 3.22 2.86
N HIS A 38 3.51 4.36 3.19
CA HIS A 38 3.88 5.38 2.22
C HIS A 38 5.34 5.77 2.43
N ARG A 39 6.12 5.73 1.36
CA ARG A 39 7.50 6.22 1.33
C ARG A 39 7.65 7.31 0.29
N VAL A 40 8.31 8.40 0.69
CA VAL A 40 8.76 9.45 -0.22
C VAL A 40 10.25 9.21 -0.49
N LEU A 41 10.59 8.92 -1.74
CA LEU A 41 11.95 8.65 -2.19
C LEU A 41 12.52 9.91 -2.84
N THR A 42 13.81 10.18 -2.59
CA THR A 42 14.47 11.38 -3.15
C THR A 42 15.40 10.99 -4.28
N LEU A 43 15.12 11.48 -5.48
CA LEU A 43 16.01 11.37 -6.63
C LEU A 43 16.78 12.70 -6.78
N ARG A 44 18.11 12.66 -6.68
CA ARG A 44 18.96 13.84 -6.90
C ARG A 44 19.51 13.83 -8.32
N GLU A 45 19.23 14.91 -9.05
CA GLU A 45 19.74 15.19 -10.40
C GLU A 45 20.55 16.50 -10.34
N GLY A 46 21.85 16.39 -10.11
CA GLY A 46 22.71 17.55 -9.84
C GLY A 46 22.28 18.28 -8.56
N GLU A 47 21.98 19.58 -8.68
CA GLU A 47 21.49 20.42 -7.57
C GLU A 47 19.99 20.30 -7.33
N THR A 48 19.24 19.65 -8.24
CA THR A 48 17.79 19.52 -8.13
C THR A 48 17.41 18.20 -7.47
N ALA A 49 16.46 18.25 -6.55
CA ALA A 49 15.83 17.07 -5.98
C ALA A 49 14.42 16.89 -6.56
N ARG A 50 14.10 15.67 -6.96
CA ARG A 50 12.75 15.22 -7.30
C ARG A 50 12.28 14.20 -6.27
N TYR A 51 10.98 14.21 -5.99
CA TYR A 51 10.33 13.33 -5.04
C TYR A 51 9.43 12.36 -5.75
N ARG A 52 9.50 11.10 -5.34
CA ARG A 52 8.64 10.02 -5.83
C ARG A 52 7.92 9.34 -4.67
N HIS A 53 6.68 8.94 -4.86
CA HIS A 53 5.82 8.38 -3.83
C HIS A 53 5.55 6.90 -4.10
N ALA A 54 6.10 6.03 -3.26
CA ALA A 54 5.80 4.59 -3.26
C ALA A 54 4.74 4.33 -2.20
N ILE A 55 3.56 3.82 -2.61
CA ILE A 55 2.38 3.69 -1.76
C ILE A 55 1.87 2.26 -1.82
N ASN A 56 2.01 1.54 -0.71
CA ASN A 56 1.30 0.29 -0.54
C ASN A 56 -0.11 0.60 -0.05
N ILE A 57 -1.13 0.27 -0.86
CA ILE A 57 -2.53 0.66 -0.59
C ILE A 57 -3.20 -0.21 0.48
N GLY A 58 -2.48 -1.17 1.06
CA GLY A 58 -3.02 -2.09 2.06
C GLY A 58 -3.94 -3.13 1.42
N SER A 59 -5.07 -3.41 2.06
CA SER A 59 -6.04 -4.40 1.59
C SER A 59 -7.45 -4.07 2.06
N VAL A 60 -8.40 -4.19 1.12
CA VAL A 60 -9.83 -4.01 1.39
C VAL A 60 -10.38 -5.21 2.16
N GLY A 61 -10.01 -6.44 1.78
CA GLY A 61 -10.67 -7.67 2.25
C GLY A 61 -9.81 -8.63 3.06
N LYS A 62 -8.49 -8.40 3.15
CA LYS A 62 -7.59 -9.23 3.97
C LYS A 62 -6.40 -8.41 4.47
N PRO A 63 -6.60 -7.43 5.37
CA PRO A 63 -5.49 -6.69 5.98
C PRO A 63 -4.55 -7.65 6.72
N LYS A 64 -3.25 -7.31 6.76
CA LYS A 64 -2.20 -8.15 7.39
C LYS A 64 -1.35 -7.40 8.41
N ASP A 65 -1.84 -6.29 8.91
CA ASP A 65 -1.13 -5.37 9.79
C ASP A 65 -1.70 -5.33 11.22
N GLY A 66 -2.48 -6.34 11.59
CA GLY A 66 -3.09 -6.46 12.93
C GLY A 66 -4.33 -5.60 13.14
N ASN A 67 -4.79 -4.87 12.10
CA ASN A 67 -6.09 -4.20 12.11
C ASN A 67 -7.05 -4.94 11.17
N PRO A 68 -8.14 -5.55 11.68
CA PRO A 68 -9.07 -6.33 10.85
C PRO A 68 -9.99 -5.47 9.98
N GLN A 69 -10.03 -4.14 10.18
CA GLN A 69 -10.80 -3.22 9.35
C GLN A 69 -10.28 -3.19 7.91
N GLY A 70 -11.22 -3.12 6.96
CA GLY A 70 -10.88 -2.91 5.55
C GLY A 70 -10.16 -1.58 5.37
N GLY A 71 -9.23 -1.53 4.43
CA GLY A 71 -8.40 -0.35 4.18
C GLY A 71 -8.36 0.06 2.71
N TYR A 72 -8.34 1.37 2.47
CA TYR A 72 -8.03 1.97 1.18
C TYR A 72 -7.22 3.26 1.37
N VAL A 73 -6.79 3.86 0.26
CA VAL A 73 -6.01 5.11 0.27
C VAL A 73 -6.78 6.21 -0.44
N LEU A 74 -6.82 7.39 0.17
CA LEU A 74 -7.21 8.64 -0.49
C LEU A 74 -5.95 9.44 -0.84
N LEU A 75 -5.88 9.88 -2.09
CA LEU A 75 -4.79 10.66 -2.65
C LEU A 75 -5.29 12.06 -2.97
N SER A 76 -4.71 13.07 -2.32
CA SER A 76 -5.07 14.47 -2.51
C SER A 76 -3.89 15.23 -3.09
N PHE A 77 -4.07 15.81 -4.27
CA PHE A 77 -3.04 16.57 -4.97
C PHE A 77 -3.20 18.06 -4.71
N ASN A 78 -2.09 18.73 -4.38
CA ASN A 78 -2.12 20.18 -4.26
C ASN A 78 -2.32 20.82 -5.64
N PRO A 79 -2.97 22.00 -5.73
CA PRO A 79 -3.18 22.69 -7.01
C PRO A 79 -1.90 22.97 -7.80
N ASN A 80 -0.78 23.12 -7.11
CA ASN A 80 0.55 23.36 -7.67
C ASN A 80 1.46 22.12 -7.55
N ALA A 81 0.88 20.91 -7.57
CA ALA A 81 1.61 19.67 -7.43
C ALA A 81 2.76 19.57 -8.46
N SER A 82 3.94 19.25 -7.97
CA SER A 82 5.16 19.10 -8.75
C SER A 82 6.06 18.06 -8.10
N THR A 83 6.82 17.32 -8.91
CA THR A 83 7.85 16.40 -8.41
C THR A 83 8.94 17.12 -7.62
N LEU A 84 9.01 18.45 -7.66
CA LEU A 84 9.97 19.27 -6.92
C LEU A 84 9.56 19.52 -5.46
N HIS A 85 8.32 19.20 -5.08
CA HIS A 85 7.82 19.40 -3.71
C HIS A 85 7.30 18.09 -3.15
N LYS A 86 7.85 17.66 -2.01
CA LYS A 86 7.46 16.40 -1.34
C LYS A 86 6.02 16.44 -0.84
N GLU A 87 5.49 17.63 -0.54
CA GLU A 87 4.13 17.83 -0.03
C GLU A 87 3.08 17.92 -1.14
N SER A 88 3.46 17.80 -2.41
CA SER A 88 2.54 17.84 -3.56
C SER A 88 1.40 16.83 -3.50
N LEU A 89 1.60 15.75 -2.75
CA LEU A 89 0.65 14.67 -2.54
C LEU A 89 0.45 14.44 -1.04
N THR A 90 -0.80 14.50 -0.61
CA THR A 90 -1.24 14.00 0.70
C THR A 90 -1.78 12.58 0.51
N VAL A 91 -1.33 11.66 1.37
CA VAL A 91 -1.72 10.24 1.36
C VAL A 91 -2.42 9.92 2.67
N GLU A 92 -3.68 9.51 2.60
CA GLU A 92 -4.49 9.17 3.76
C GLU A 92 -4.88 7.70 3.70
N PHE A 93 -4.50 6.93 4.71
CA PHE A 93 -4.92 5.54 4.88
C PHE A 93 -6.25 5.50 5.62
N VAL A 94 -7.33 5.22 4.89
CA VAL A 94 -8.68 5.18 5.45
C VAL A 94 -9.03 3.76 5.86
N ARG A 95 -9.57 3.62 7.07
CA ARG A 95 -10.15 2.38 7.58
C ARG A 95 -11.65 2.46 7.66
N PHE A 96 -12.32 1.35 7.37
CA PHE A 96 -13.76 1.26 7.46
C PHE A 96 -14.19 -0.05 8.13
N ASP A 97 -15.25 0.06 8.91
CA ASP A 97 -15.89 -1.09 9.53
C ASP A 97 -16.71 -1.87 8.52
N TYR A 98 -16.71 -3.20 8.68
CA TYR A 98 -17.62 -4.12 8.03
C TYR A 98 -17.93 -5.25 9.01
N ASP A 99 -18.92 -6.07 8.67
CA ASP A 99 -19.30 -7.22 9.50
C ASP A 99 -18.27 -8.36 9.34
N ILE A 100 -17.19 -8.26 10.14
CA ILE A 100 -16.07 -9.22 10.16
C ILE A 100 -16.57 -10.61 10.52
N GLU A 101 -17.46 -10.73 11.51
CA GLU A 101 -17.98 -12.04 11.94
C GLU A 101 -18.84 -12.69 10.87
N LYS A 102 -19.68 -11.92 10.17
CA LYS A 102 -20.42 -12.45 9.02
C LYS A 102 -19.51 -12.96 7.91
N ALA A 103 -18.43 -12.23 7.61
CA ALA A 103 -17.45 -12.65 6.60
C ALA A 103 -16.67 -13.90 7.04
N ALA A 104 -16.20 -13.92 8.30
CA ALA A 104 -15.49 -15.05 8.88
C ALA A 104 -16.37 -16.30 8.94
N LYS A 105 -17.65 -16.16 9.33
CA LYS A 105 -18.60 -17.27 9.37
C LYS A 105 -18.88 -17.84 7.98
N ALA A 106 -19.00 -16.97 6.97
CA ALA A 106 -19.15 -17.42 5.58
C ALA A 106 -17.92 -18.23 5.09
N VAL A 107 -16.71 -17.95 5.60
CA VAL A 107 -15.52 -18.76 5.31
C VAL A 107 -15.59 -20.12 5.99
N GLU A 108 -15.95 -20.18 7.28
CA GLU A 108 -16.11 -21.43 8.05
C GLU A 108 -17.21 -22.34 7.48
N ASP A 109 -18.27 -21.75 6.93
CA ASP A 109 -19.39 -22.47 6.32
C ASP A 109 -19.08 -22.88 4.85
N SER A 110 -17.87 -22.61 4.36
CA SER A 110 -17.39 -22.92 3.01
C SER A 110 -16.36 -24.06 3.02
N PRO A 111 -15.92 -24.59 1.86
CA PRO A 111 -14.83 -25.58 1.83
C PRO A 111 -13.44 -24.97 2.07
N LEU A 112 -13.32 -23.68 2.35
CA LEU A 112 -12.05 -23.01 2.59
C LEU A 112 -11.55 -23.28 4.02
N PRO A 113 -10.23 -23.27 4.27
CA PRO A 113 -9.69 -23.45 5.61
C PRO A 113 -10.13 -22.35 6.60
N ASP A 114 -10.54 -22.77 7.80
CA ASP A 114 -10.91 -21.88 8.93
C ASP A 114 -9.83 -20.86 9.32
N ALA A 115 -8.57 -21.15 8.97
CA ALA A 115 -7.47 -20.21 9.14
C ALA A 115 -7.73 -18.88 8.43
N TYR A 116 -8.48 -18.86 7.32
CA TYR A 116 -8.86 -17.61 6.66
C TYR A 116 -9.91 -16.80 7.44
N ALA A 117 -10.83 -17.47 8.13
CA ALA A 117 -11.76 -16.79 9.05
C ALA A 117 -10.99 -16.17 10.22
N SER A 118 -10.03 -16.91 10.78
CA SER A 118 -9.12 -16.40 11.81
C SER A 118 -8.27 -15.22 11.33
N SER A 119 -7.80 -15.26 10.08
CA SER A 119 -7.10 -14.13 9.44
C SER A 119 -7.97 -12.87 9.38
N LEU A 120 -9.26 -12.99 9.03
CA LEU A 120 -10.17 -11.84 8.96
C LEU A 120 -10.39 -11.21 10.33
N ARG A 121 -10.57 -12.02 11.39
CA ARG A 121 -10.78 -11.53 12.76
C ARG A 121 -9.58 -10.82 13.34
N ASN A 122 -8.37 -11.27 13.01
CA ASN A 122 -7.13 -10.78 13.61
C ASN A 122 -6.33 -9.82 12.70
N GLY A 123 -6.69 -9.69 11.42
CA GLY A 123 -5.95 -8.89 10.44
C GLY A 123 -4.55 -9.44 10.16
N ILE A 124 -4.42 -10.75 9.87
CA ILE A 124 -3.15 -11.47 9.64
C ILE A 124 -3.10 -12.27 8.32
#